data_AF-A0A958YMG8-F1
#
_entry.id   AF-A0A958YMG8-F1
#
_cell.length_a   1.000
_cell.length_b   1.000
_cell.length_c   1.000
_cell.angle_alpha   90.00
_cell.angle_beta   90.00
_cell.angle_gamma   90.00
#
_symmetry.space_group_name_H-M   'P 1'
#
loop_
_entity.id
_entity.type
_entity.pdbx_description
1 polymer ?
#
loop_
_entity_poly.entity_id
_entity_poly.type
_entity_poly.pdbx_seq_one_letter_code
_entity_poly.pdbx_strand_id
1 'polypeptide(L)' 'MRTVYLNMRTSQGVETVDEFTREQGQEPKEFNRYVNKMAGEYRLAGMNVYKSRRKTKDW' A
#
# COMPACT_ATOMS: atom_id res chain seq x y z
N MET A 1 -14.29 -0.14 8.21
CA MET A 1 -13.42 0.38 7.12
C MET A 1 -12.17 -0.49 7.02
N ARG A 2 -11.56 -0.62 5.84
CA ARG A 2 -10.36 -1.45 5.64
C ARG A 2 -9.27 -0.59 5.01
N THR A 3 -8.14 -0.49 5.70
CA THR A 3 -6.96 0.24 5.24
C THR A 3 -5.87 -0.75 4.82
N VAL A 4 -5.17 -0.44 3.74
CA VAL A 4 -4.00 -1.16 3.25
C VAL A 4 -2.89 -0.17 3.04
N TYR A 5 -1.71 -0.52 3.53
CA TYR A 5 -0.50 0.28 3.42
C TYR A 5 0.41 -0.35 2.38
N LEU A 6 1.09 0.46 1.58
CA LEU A 6 2.26 0.02 0.82
C LEU A 6 3.50 0.37 1.61
N ASN A 7 4.25 -0.65 1.97
CA ASN A 7 5.50 -0.51 2.69
C ASN A 7 6.66 -0.86 1.77
N MET A 8 7.79 -0.19 1.94
CA MET A 8 9.03 -0.45 1.23
C MET A 8 10.13 -0.77 2.24
N ARG A 9 10.97 -1.75 1.91
CA ARG A 9 12.19 -2.02 2.68
C ARG A 9 13.34 -1.21 2.08
N THR A 10 13.98 -0.39 2.90
CA THR A 10 15.16 0.39 2.55
C THR A 10 16.37 -0.11 3.36
N SER A 11 17.54 0.49 3.13
CA SER A 11 18.72 0.26 3.95
C SER A 11 18.57 0.74 5.40
N GLN A 12 17.64 1.66 5.66
CA GLN A 12 17.41 2.29 6.96
C GLN A 12 16.27 1.65 7.74
N GLY A 13 15.45 0.81 7.10
CA GLY A 13 14.34 0.14 7.77
C GLY A 13 13.22 -0.22 6.83
N VAL A 14 12.00 -0.20 7.36
CA VAL A 14 10.78 -0.34 6.57
C VAL A 14 9.98 0.95 6.75
N GLU A 15 9.59 1.55 5.65
CA GLU A 15 8.78 2.76 5.63
C GLU A 15 7.44 2.50 4.91
N THR A 16 6.39 3.21 5.31
CA THR A 16 5.13 3.26 4.59
C THR A 16 5.21 4.37 3.56
N VAL A 17 5.05 4.02 2.29
CA VAL A 17 5.12 4.97 1.16
C VAL A 17 3.75 5.41 0.67
N ASP A 18 2.70 4.66 1.00
CA ASP A 18 1.32 5.02 0.66
C ASP A 18 0.29 4.31 1.57
N GLU A 19 -0.89 4.91 1.69
CA GLU A 19 -2.02 4.43 2.47
C GLU A 19 -3.31 4.50 1.65
N PHE A 20 -4.01 3.37 1.55
CA PHE A 20 -5.30 3.27 0.89
C PHE A 20 -6.36 2.85 1.88
N THR A 21 -7.41 3.66 2.03
CA THR A 21 -8.57 3.31 2.84
C THR A 21 -9.78 3.07 1.93
N ARG A 22 -10.44 1.91 2.11
CA ARG A 22 -11.65 1.59 1.37
C ARG A 22 -12.79 2.52 1.79
N GLU A 23 -13.36 3.22 0.82
CA GLU A 23 -14.49 4.12 1.01
C GLU A 23 -15.79 3.37 1.34
N GLN A 24 -16.74 4.09 1.92
CA GLN A 24 -18.07 3.53 2.22
C GLN A 24 -18.83 3.28 0.91
N GLY A 25 -19.36 2.07 0.73
CA GLY A 25 -20.04 1.68 -0.50
C GLY A 25 -19.12 1.10 -1.59
N GLN A 26 -17.80 1.23 -1.47
CA GLN A 26 -16.86 0.64 -2.43
C GLN A 26 -16.80 -0.88 -2.29
N GLU A 27 -16.88 -1.58 -3.42
CA GLU A 27 -16.82 -3.04 -3.47
C GLU A 27 -15.40 -3.54 -3.08
N PRO A 28 -15.28 -4.55 -2.19
CA PRO A 28 -13.97 -5.02 -1.72
C PRO A 28 -13.01 -5.48 -2.84
N LYS A 29 -13.50 -6.14 -3.89
CA LYS A 29 -12.66 -6.62 -5.00
C LYS A 29 -12.21 -5.47 -5.89
N GLU A 30 -13.02 -4.44 -6.12
CA GLU A 30 -12.58 -3.20 -6.78
C GLU A 30 -11.47 -2.50 -5.99
N PHE A 31 -11.65 -2.34 -4.68
CA PHE A 31 -10.61 -1.77 -3.81
C PHE A 31 -9.31 -2.58 -3.88
N ASN A 32 -9.38 -3.91 -3.78
CA ASN A 32 -8.17 -4.74 -3.87
C ASN A 32 -7.52 -4.69 -5.26
N ARG A 33 -8.32 -4.59 -6.34
CA ARG A 33 -7.80 -4.43 -7.70
C ARG A 33 -7.04 -3.12 -7.84
N TYR A 34 -7.59 -2.03 -7.32
CA TYR A 34 -6.95 -0.72 -7.30
C TYR A 34 -5.61 -0.78 -6.55
N VAL A 35 -5.60 -1.28 -5.31
CA VAL A 35 -4.36 -1.39 -4.51
C VAL A 35 -3.32 -2.27 -5.20
N ASN A 36 -3.72 -3.34 -5.89
CA ASN A 36 -2.80 -4.17 -6.67
C ASN A 36 -2.19 -3.43 -7.87
N LYS A 37 -3.00 -2.61 -8.57
CA LYS A 37 -2.53 -1.77 -9.68
C LYS A 37 -1.48 -0.77 -9.17
N MET A 38 -1.79 -0.04 -8.11
CA MET A 38 -0.86 0.92 -7.49
C MET A 38 0.44 0.23 -7.06
N ALA A 39 0.36 -0.91 -6.36
CA ALA A 39 1.56 -1.67 -5.99
C ALA A 39 2.41 -2.08 -7.20
N GLY A 40 1.79 -2.35 -8.34
CA GLY A 40 2.48 -2.61 -9.61
C GLY A 40 3.18 -1.36 -10.16
N GLU A 41 2.50 -0.22 -10.18
CA GLU A 41 3.05 1.07 -10.65
C GLU A 41 4.26 1.50 -9.82
N TYR A 42 4.21 1.37 -8.49
CA TYR A 42 5.35 1.66 -7.61
C TYR A 42 6.55 0.74 -7.93
N ARG A 43 6.31 -0.55 -8.16
CA ARG A 43 7.38 -1.49 -8.55
C ARG A 43 7.97 -1.16 -9.91
N LEU A 44 7.15 -0.75 -10.88
CA LEU A 44 7.62 -0.29 -12.18
C LEU A 44 8.47 0.99 -12.07
N ALA A 45 8.17 1.85 -11.09
CA ALA A 45 8.97 3.02 -10.74
C ALA A 45 10.25 2.67 -9.93
N GLY A 46 10.56 1.39 -9.72
CA GLY A 46 11.75 0.93 -8.99
C GLY A 46 11.57 0.86 -7.47
N MET A 47 10.37 1.12 -6.95
CA MET A 47 10.06 1.01 -5.52
C MET A 47 9.58 -0.40 -5.19
N ASN A 48 10.41 -1.18 -4.50
CA ASN A 48 10.07 -2.56 -4.14
C ASN A 48 9.09 -2.62 -2.96
N VAL A 49 7.82 -2.32 -3.24
CA VAL A 49 6.75 -2.24 -2.24
C VAL A 49 6.02 -3.57 -2.01
N TYR A 50 5.49 -3.72 -0.80
CA TYR A 50 4.60 -4.81 -0.41
C TYR A 50 3.38 -4.29 0.37
N LYS A 51 2.26 -5.01 0.26
CA LYS A 51 1.01 -4.66 0.94
C LYS A 51 1.05 -5.08 2.41
N SER A 52 0.60 -4.21 3.29
CA SER A 52 0.49 -4.45 4.73
C SER A 52 -0.86 -4.00 5.27
N ARG A 53 -1.29 -4.59 6.40
CA ARG A 53 -2.43 -4.10 7.20
C ARG A 53 -1.99 -3.13 8.30
N ARG A 54 -0.70 -2.91 8.45
CA ARG A 54 -0.08 -2.05 9.45
C ARG A 54 0.84 -1.04 8.78
N LYS A 55 0.70 0.23 9.13
CA LYS A 55 1.74 1.22 8.87
C LYS A 55 3.00 0.87 9.66
N THR A 56 4.14 1.33 9.19
CA THR A 56 5.38 1.29 9.97
C THR A 56 5.42 2.43 10.98
N LYS A 57 6.36 2.36 11.93
CA LYS A 57 6.69 3.52 12.76
C LYS A 57 7.48 4.51 11.89
N ASP A 58 7.23 5.78 12.16
CA ASP A 58 7.87 6.97 11.60
C ASP A 58 7.33 7.43 10.24
N TRP A 59 6.53 8.50 10.34
CA TRP A 59 6.30 9.53 9.34
C TRP A 59 7.08 10.77 9.79
#